data_AF-G9YH04-F1
#
_entry.id   AF-G9YH04-F1
#
_cell.length_a   1.000
_cell.length_b   1.000
_cell.length_c   1.000
_cell.angle_alpha   90.00
_cell.angle_beta   90.00
_cell.angle_gamma   90.00
#
_symmetry.space_group_name_H-M   'P 1'
#
loop_
_entity.id
_entity.type
_entity.pdbx_description
1 polymer ?
#
loop_
_entity_poly.entity_id
_entity_poly.type
_entity_poly.pdbx_seq_one_letter_code
_entity_poly.pdbx_strand_id
1 'polypeptide(L)' 'MLFHVFTHQDTAEAVTENGTGTIHEHLYWSPLFLRKIARRLIKQQLLITEDGIYKLSEKGLKRIKECNILKPVD' A
#
# COMPACT_ATOMS: atom_id res chain seq x y z
N MET A 1 -2.55 -5.19 -2.02
CA MET A 1 -2.29 -4.05 -1.11
C MET A 1 -0.93 -3.39 -1.35
N LEU A 2 0.23 -4.02 -1.07
CA LEU A 2 1.53 -3.32 -1.21
C LEU A 2 1.81 -2.78 -2.61
N PHE A 3 1.48 -3.55 -3.66
CA PHE A 3 1.60 -3.10 -5.05
C PHE A 3 0.66 -1.92 -5.37
N HIS A 4 -0.61 -1.98 -4.94
CA HIS A 4 -1.56 -0.87 -5.08
C HIS A 4 -1.04 0.41 -4.42
N VAL A 5 -0.55 0.28 -3.18
CA VAL A 5 0.03 1.41 -2.45
C VAL A 5 1.22 1.99 -3.22
N PHE A 6 2.14 1.14 -3.70
CA PHE A 6 3.28 1.57 -4.50
C PHE A 6 2.87 2.36 -5.76
N THR A 7 1.85 1.89 -6.48
CA THR A 7 1.39 2.54 -7.71
C THR A 7 0.88 3.97 -7.48
N HIS A 8 0.21 4.21 -6.35
CA HIS A 8 -0.49 5.48 -6.13
C HIS A 8 0.16 6.43 -5.12
N GLN A 9 1.11 5.98 -4.29
CA GLN A 9 1.64 6.77 -3.16
C GLN A 9 2.32 8.08 -3.55
N ASP A 10 2.85 8.18 -4.78
CA ASP A 10 3.55 9.34 -5.31
C ASP A 10 2.72 10.09 -6.37
N THR A 11 1.41 9.82 -6.43
CA THR A 11 0.47 10.44 -7.37
C THR A 11 -0.39 11.50 -6.68
N ALA A 12 -0.99 12.41 -7.47
CA ALA A 12 -1.95 13.39 -6.96
C ALA A 12 -3.20 12.76 -6.33
N GLU A 13 -3.50 11.50 -6.71
CA GLU A 13 -4.68 10.76 -6.26
C GLU A 13 -4.41 9.91 -5.01
N ALA A 14 -3.24 10.03 -4.37
CA ALA A 14 -2.85 9.22 -3.22
C ALA A 14 -3.88 9.24 -2.07
N VAL A 15 -4.53 10.38 -1.83
CA VAL A 15 -5.59 10.50 -0.81
C VAL A 15 -6.77 9.59 -1.13
N THR A 16 -7.20 9.55 -2.40
CA THR A 16 -8.33 8.75 -2.86
C THR A 16 -7.95 7.27 -2.94
N GLU A 17 -6.85 6.95 -3.61
CA GLU A 17 -6.45 5.58 -3.93
C GLU A 17 -5.83 4.85 -2.74
N ASN A 18 -5.11 5.56 -1.85
CA ASN A 18 -4.38 4.99 -0.71
C ASN A 18 -4.88 5.46 0.65
N GLY A 19 -5.94 6.28 0.70
CA GLY A 19 -6.51 6.74 1.96
C GLY A 19 -6.95 5.58 2.84
N THR A 20 -6.68 5.69 4.14
CA THR A 20 -7.06 4.68 5.15
C THR A 20 -8.57 4.42 5.22
N GLY A 21 -9.36 5.42 4.80
CA GLY A 21 -10.81 5.35 4.68
C GLY A 21 -11.33 4.96 3.30
N THR A 22 -10.53 5.04 2.24
CA THR A 22 -11.01 4.98 0.84
C THR A 22 -10.42 3.81 0.05
N ILE A 23 -9.18 3.38 0.33
CA ILE A 23 -8.50 2.27 -0.40
C ILE A 23 -9.31 0.96 -0.42
N HIS A 24 -10.17 0.74 0.58
CA HIS A 24 -11.02 -0.46 0.63
C HIS A 24 -12.01 -0.53 -0.54
N GLU A 25 -12.46 0.62 -1.05
CA GLU A 25 -13.37 0.73 -2.19
C GLU A 25 -12.66 0.29 -3.47
N HIS A 26 -11.43 0.77 -3.68
CA HIS A 26 -10.58 0.42 -4.84
C HIS A 26 -10.13 -1.06 -4.83
N LEU A 27 -9.91 -1.62 -3.65
CA LEU A 27 -9.55 -3.03 -3.49
C LEU A 27 -10.76 -3.97 -3.49
N TYR A 28 -12.00 -3.44 -3.46
CA TYR A 28 -13.23 -4.20 -3.21
C TYR A 28 -13.15 -5.06 -1.93
N TRP A 29 -12.54 -4.52 -0.89
CA TRP A 29 -12.35 -5.19 0.39
C TRP A 29 -13.33 -4.66 1.43
N SER A 30 -13.81 -5.52 2.33
CA SER A 30 -14.53 -5.01 3.49
C SER A 30 -13.59 -4.16 4.37
N PRO A 31 -14.09 -3.09 5.02
CA PRO A 31 -13.27 -2.27 5.91
C PRO A 31 -12.58 -3.07 7.03
N LEU A 32 -13.25 -4.11 7.54
CA LEU A 32 -12.68 -4.97 8.58
C LEU A 32 -11.50 -5.80 8.05
N PHE A 33 -11.62 -6.34 6.84
CA PHE A 33 -10.55 -7.10 6.21
C PHE A 33 -9.34 -6.20 5.91
N LEU A 34 -9.58 -5.00 5.34
CA LEU A 34 -8.53 -4.00 5.14
C LEU A 34 -7.76 -3.73 6.44
N ARG A 35 -8.46 -3.41 7.54
CA ARG A 35 -7.82 -3.13 8.83
C ARG A 35 -6.95 -4.29 9.32
N LYS A 36 -7.40 -5.54 9.12
CA LYS A 36 -6.64 -6.74 9.50
C LYS A 36 -5.34 -6.86 8.69
N ILE A 37 -5.40 -6.63 7.37
CA ILE A 37 -4.24 -6.69 6.49
C ILE A 37 -3.29 -5.52 6.78
N ALA A 38 -3.79 -4.29 6.87
CA ALA A 38 -3.01 -3.10 7.17
C ALA A 38 -2.24 -3.24 8.49
N ARG A 39 -2.90 -3.66 9.58
CA ARG A 39 -2.24 -3.92 10.87
C ARG A 39 -1.10 -4.93 10.77
N ARG A 40 -1.28 -6.00 9.99
CA ARG A 40 -0.22 -7.00 9.77
C ARG A 40 0.97 -6.41 9.03
N LEU A 41 0.72 -5.65 7.96
CA LEU A 41 1.77 -5.03 7.15
C LEU A 41 2.53 -3.94 7.93
N ILE A 42 1.83 -3.14 8.73
CA ILE A 42 2.43 -2.16 9.65
C ILE A 42 3.29 -2.86 10.70
N LYS A 43 2.79 -3.93 11.33
CA LYS A 43 3.59 -4.73 12.28
C LYS A 43 4.85 -5.33 11.65
N GLN A 44 4.80 -5.68 10.36
CA GLN A 44 5.95 -6.16 9.60
C GLN A 44 6.88 -5.04 9.11
N GLN A 45 6.52 -3.78 9.38
CA GLN A 45 7.18 -2.58 8.90
C GLN A 45 7.23 -2.49 7.38
N LEU A 46 6.23 -3.01 6.67
CA LEU A 46 6.11 -2.90 5.20
C LEU A 46 5.25 -1.71 4.77
N LEU A 47 4.42 -1.22 5.68
CA LEU A 47 3.48 -0.13 5.45
C LEU A 47 3.58 0.85 6.63
N ILE A 48 3.43 2.14 6.33
CA ILE A 48 3.26 3.21 7.32
C ILE A 48 1.96 3.97 7.01
N THR A 49 1.52 4.78 7.98
CA THR A 49 0.43 5.72 7.79
C THR A 49 0.95 7.11 8.04
N GLU A 50 0.75 7.99 7.07
CA GLU A 50 1.12 9.40 7.12
C GLU A 50 -0.08 10.21 6.61
N ASP A 51 -0.56 11.16 7.40
CA ASP A 51 -1.73 12.01 7.09
C ASP A 51 -2.98 11.22 6.63
N GLY A 52 -3.21 10.07 7.25
CA GLY A 52 -4.35 9.21 6.93
C GLY A 52 -4.23 8.46 5.60
N ILE A 53 -3.05 8.44 4.99
CA ILE A 53 -2.73 7.73 3.74
C ILE A 53 -1.79 6.57 4.05
N TYR A 54 -2.02 5.41 3.43
CA TYR A 54 -1.05 4.31 3.46
C TYR A 54 0.11 4.57 2.50
N LYS A 55 1.34 4.44 2.99
CA LYS A 55 2.57 4.51 2.17
C LYS A 55 3.46 3.30 2.45
N LEU A 56 4.30 2.93 1.48
CA LEU A 56 5.33 1.95 1.75
C LEU A 56 6.42 2.55 2.63
N SER A 57 6.89 1.76 3.59
CA SER A 57 8.16 2.05 4.26
C SER A 57 9.34 1.75 3.33
N GLU A 58 10.56 2.12 3.73
CA GLU A 58 11.78 1.66 3.04
C GLU A 58 11.83 0.13 2.86
N LYS A 59 11.47 -0.61 3.90
CA LYS A 59 11.41 -2.08 3.84
C LYS A 59 10.29 -2.58 2.92
N GLY A 60 9.16 -1.88 2.87
CA GLY A 60 8.07 -2.15 1.92
C GLY A 60 8.51 -1.95 0.47
N LEU A 61 9.20 -0.85 0.19
CA LEU A 61 9.79 -0.56 -1.12
C LEU A 61 10.81 -1.63 -1.53
N LYS A 62 11.70 -2.01 -0.61
CA LYS A 62 12.67 -3.08 -0.86
C LYS A 62 11.96 -4.39 -1.19
N ARG A 63 10.92 -4.74 -0.44
CA ARG A 63 10.12 -5.95 -0.69
C ARG A 63 9.48 -5.95 -2.08
N ILE A 64 8.90 -4.84 -2.52
CA ILE A 64 8.31 -4.74 -3.87
C ILE A 64 9.36 -4.94 -4.95
N LYS A 65 10.55 -4.34 -4.79
CA LYS A 65 11.68 -4.52 -5.71
C LYS A 65 12.19 -5.97 -5.75
N GLU A 66 12.30 -6.62 -4.60
CA GLU A 66 12.74 -8.02 -4.47
C GLU A 66 11.74 -9.03 -5.05
N CYS A 67 10.44 -8.72 -5.06
CA CYS A 67 9.41 -9.63 -5.56
C CYS A 67 9.41 -9.83 -7.09
N ASN A 68 10.37 -9.30 -7.85
CA ASN A 68 10.46 -9.40 -9.32
C ASN A 68 9.22 -8.89 -10.09
N ILE A 69 8.31 -8.14 -9.44
CA ILE A 69 7.10 -7.59 -10.08
C ILE A 69 7.46 -6.45 -11.06
N LEU A 70 8.67 -5.90 -10.96
CA LEU A 70 9.14 -4.73 -11.70
C LEU A 70 10.45 -4.97 -12.46
N LYS A 71 10.76 -6.20 -12.92
CA LYS A 71 11.81 -6.29 -13.95
C LYS A 71 11.30 -5.55 -15.19
N PRO A 72 12.08 -4.63 -15.78
CA PRO A 72 11.81 -4.20 -17.16
C PRO A 72 11.75 -5.47 -18.00
N VAL A 73 10.76 -5.56 -18.88
CA VAL A 73 10.84 -6.51 -19.99
C VAL A 73 11.94 -5.96 -20.88
N ASP A 74 13.08 -6.65 -20.91
CA ASP A 74 14.16 -6.39 -21.87
C ASP A 74 13.64 -6.52 -23.32
#